data_AF-A0A7V9M336-F1
#
_entry.id   AF-A0A7V9M336-F1
#
_cell.length_a   1.000
_cell.length_b   1.000
_cell.length_c   1.000
_cell.angle_alpha   90.00
_cell.angle_beta   90.00
_cell.angle_gamma   90.00
#
_symmetry.space_group_name_H-M   'P 1'
#
loop_
_entity.id
_entity.type
_entity.pdbx_description
1 polymer ?
#
loop_
_entity_poly.entity_id
_entity_poly.type
_entity_poly.pdbx_seq_one_letter_code
_entity_poly.pdbx_strand_id
1 'polypeptide(L)'
;SEWNLYEFLIEFSRKHELPEGVFLLSQLKKLKEVLKTGQGKHATKFMRIVRIVEAFPNQPLILLGDDSQQDPAIYLSVVEHFPGKISCVYLRQAYKNNYANVKQIVEKIEKAGVPCCYFKHSSEAVVHSKKIGLVTLQ
;
A
#
# COMPACT_ATOMS: atom_id res chain seq x y z
N SER A 1 -9.23 12.63 21.36
CA SER A 1 -8.17 11.60 21.47
C SER A 1 -8.10 10.83 20.15
N GLU A 2 -7.12 9.93 19.96
CA GLU A 2 -7.03 9.03 18.78
C GLU A 2 -8.29 8.20 18.56
N TRP A 3 -9.01 7.89 19.64
CA TRP A 3 -10.33 7.28 19.62
C TRP A 3 -11.39 8.10 18.87
N ASN A 4 -11.30 9.44 18.87
CA ASN A 4 -12.21 10.28 18.07
C ASN A 4 -11.96 10.13 16.57
N LEU A 5 -10.71 9.88 16.16
CA LEU A 5 -10.39 9.61 14.76
C LEU A 5 -10.82 8.20 14.37
N TYR A 6 -10.65 7.22 15.26
CA TYR A 6 -11.10 5.85 15.03
C TYR A 6 -12.61 5.80 14.76
N GLU A 7 -13.44 6.37 15.64
CA GLU A 7 -14.89 6.42 15.45
C GLU A 7 -15.27 7.13 14.14
N PHE A 8 -14.61 8.25 13.84
CA PHE A 8 -14.82 8.96 12.58
C PHE A 8 -14.48 8.09 11.35
N LEU A 9 -13.37 7.35 11.38
CA LEU A 9 -12.96 6.49 10.26
C LEU A 9 -13.92 5.33 10.06
N ILE A 10 -14.44 4.74 11.14
CA ILE A 10 -15.45 3.67 11.08
C ILE A 10 -16.74 4.21 10.45
N GLU A 11 -17.26 5.33 10.95
CA GLU A 11 -18.49 5.93 10.43
C GLU A 11 -18.35 6.40 8.98
N PHE A 12 -17.19 6.99 8.64
CA PHE A 12 -16.87 7.35 7.25
C PHE A 12 -16.88 6.13 6.33
N SER A 13 -16.25 5.03 6.77
CA SER A 13 -16.14 3.80 5.98
C SER A 13 -17.51 3.16 5.76
N ARG A 14 -18.35 3.09 6.81
CA ARG A 14 -19.74 2.62 6.71
C ARG A 14 -20.56 3.46 5.76
N LYS A 15 -20.49 4.79 5.90
CA LYS A 15 -21.26 5.73 5.06
C LYS A 15 -20.90 5.63 3.57
N HIS A 16 -19.64 5.33 3.27
CA HIS A 16 -19.15 5.19 1.91
C HIS A 16 -19.07 3.74 1.42
N GLU A 17 -19.67 2.80 2.16
CA GLU A 17 -19.74 1.38 1.81
C GLU A 17 -18.35 0.77 1.50
N LEU A 18 -17.32 1.26 2.21
CA LEU A 18 -16.00 0.70 2.11
C LEU A 18 -16.01 -0.70 2.75
N PRO A 19 -15.25 -1.67 2.21
CA PRO A 19 -15.13 -2.99 2.82
C PRO A 19 -14.72 -2.91 4.28
N GLU A 20 -15.31 -3.75 5.12
CA GLU A 20 -14.90 -3.86 6.52
C GLU A 20 -13.41 -4.24 6.61
N GLY A 21 -12.70 -3.60 7.53
CA GLY A 21 -11.26 -3.78 7.67
C GLY A 21 -10.70 -3.23 8.96
N VAL A 22 -9.45 -3.61 9.25
CA VAL A 22 -8.73 -3.17 10.45
C VAL A 22 -7.96 -1.89 10.17
N PHE A 23 -8.19 -0.85 10.99
CA PHE A 23 -7.44 0.41 10.94
C PHE A 23 -6.22 0.38 11.86
N LEU A 24 -5.03 0.26 11.30
CA LEU A 24 -3.78 0.36 12.05
C LEU A 24 -3.32 1.82 12.17
N LEU A 25 -3.80 2.52 13.21
CA LEU A 25 -3.51 3.94 13.41
C LEU A 25 -2.11 4.16 14.02
N SER A 26 -1.45 5.24 13.57
CA SER A 26 -0.24 5.74 14.22
C SER A 26 -0.62 6.54 15.46
N GLN A 27 0.18 6.44 16.53
CA GLN A 27 0.07 7.40 17.62
C GLN A 27 0.36 8.82 17.09
N LEU A 28 -0.51 9.78 17.39
CA LEU A 28 -0.37 11.17 17.03
C LEU A 28 0.80 11.77 17.82
N LYS A 29 1.98 11.82 17.20
CA LYS A 29 3.12 12.53 17.78
C LYS A 29 2.77 14.00 17.96
N LYS A 30 3.11 14.59 19.10
CA LYS A 30 2.95 16.04 19.32
C LYS A 30 3.69 16.79 18.20
N LEU A 31 3.08 17.84 17.65
CA LEU A 31 3.61 18.64 16.53
C LEU A 31 5.10 19.04 16.68
N LYS A 32 5.58 19.20 17.92
CA LYS A 32 7.00 19.48 18.24
C LYS A 32 7.98 18.34 17.92
N GLU A 33 7.53 17.08 17.84
CA GLU A 33 8.35 15.91 17.50
C GLU A 33 8.41 15.63 15.99
N VAL A 34 7.47 16.20 15.23
CA VAL A 34 7.40 16.06 13.77
C VAL A 34 8.58 16.77 13.10
N LEU A 35 9.02 17.92 13.65
CA LEU A 35 10.18 18.68 13.18
C LEU A 35 11.54 17.96 13.39
N LYS A 36 11.61 16.99 14.31
CA LYS A 36 12.86 16.28 14.64
C LYS A 36 13.05 14.92 13.93
N THR A 37 12.04 14.40 13.24
CA THR A 37 12.00 12.99 12.82
C THR A 37 12.03 12.76 11.30
N GLY A 38 12.56 13.72 10.53
CA GLY A 38 12.56 13.74 9.06
C GLY A 38 13.08 12.48 8.34
N GLN A 39 13.80 11.59 9.02
CA GLN A 39 14.35 10.35 8.45
C GLN A 39 13.59 9.05 8.85
N GLY A 40 12.59 9.10 9.73
CA GLY A 40 12.02 7.90 10.38
C GLY A 40 10.71 7.32 9.80
N LYS A 41 10.03 8.00 8.87
CA LYS A 41 8.70 7.57 8.39
C LYS A 41 8.75 6.31 7.52
N HIS A 42 9.79 6.13 6.71
CA HIS A 42 9.91 5.00 5.77
C HIS A 42 10.19 3.68 6.49
N ALA A 43 11.15 3.68 7.42
CA ALA A 43 11.40 2.54 8.30
C ALA A 43 10.12 2.13 9.05
N THR A 44 9.31 3.09 9.50
CA THR A 44 8.08 2.79 10.23
C THR A 44 7.04 2.07 9.36
N LYS A 45 6.81 2.50 8.11
CA LYS A 45 5.82 1.86 7.22
C LYS A 45 6.29 0.49 6.76
N PHE A 46 7.56 0.34 6.39
CA PHE A 46 8.14 -0.97 6.08
C PHE A 46 7.94 -1.95 7.24
N MET A 47 8.35 -1.57 8.46
CA MET A 47 8.23 -2.44 9.64
C MET A 47 6.78 -2.81 9.97
N ARG A 48 5.79 -1.95 9.65
CA ARG A 48 4.36 -2.30 9.81
C ARG A 48 3.92 -3.36 8.82
N ILE A 49 4.34 -3.26 7.57
CA ILE A 49 4.03 -4.28 6.55
C ILE A 49 4.68 -5.61 6.93
N VAL A 50 5.95 -5.58 7.37
CA VAL A 50 6.67 -6.78 7.85
C VAL A 50 5.89 -7.49 8.97
N ARG A 51 5.43 -6.75 9.99
CA ARG A 51 4.63 -7.33 11.08
C ARG A 51 3.37 -8.04 10.59
N ILE A 52 2.71 -7.51 9.55
CA ILE A 52 1.51 -8.13 8.96
C ILE A 52 1.92 -9.39 8.18
N VAL A 53 2.97 -9.31 7.36
CA VAL A 53 3.51 -10.48 6.62
C VAL A 53 3.87 -11.62 7.57
N GLU A 54 4.53 -11.31 8.69
CA GLU A 54 4.94 -12.28 9.71
C GLU A 54 3.76 -12.84 10.51
N ALA A 55 2.74 -12.01 10.79
CA ALA A 55 1.55 -12.43 11.52
C ALA A 55 0.65 -13.36 10.70
N PHE A 56 0.69 -13.26 9.37
CA PHE A 56 -0.13 -14.05 8.45
C PHE A 56 0.72 -14.85 7.46
N PRO A 57 1.52 -15.82 7.93
CA PRO A 57 2.53 -16.48 7.11
C PRO A 57 1.93 -17.33 5.97
N ASN A 58 0.65 -17.71 6.05
CA ASN A 58 0.01 -18.58 5.07
C ASN A 58 -0.88 -17.81 4.08
N GLN A 59 -1.04 -16.50 4.25
CA GLN A 59 -1.89 -15.67 3.42
C GLN A 59 -1.04 -14.87 2.44
N PRO A 60 -1.30 -14.95 1.13
CA PRO A 60 -0.75 -14.00 0.20
C PRO A 60 -1.32 -12.60 0.48
N LEU A 61 -0.49 -11.58 0.32
CA LEU A 61 -0.87 -10.19 0.51
C LEU A 61 -0.86 -9.42 -0.81
N ILE A 62 -1.74 -8.43 -0.90
CA ILE A 62 -1.75 -7.43 -1.97
C ILE A 62 -1.36 -6.10 -1.34
N LEU A 63 -0.41 -5.41 -1.96
CA LEU A 63 -0.01 -4.06 -1.54
C LEU A 63 -0.73 -3.03 -2.41
N LEU A 64 -1.44 -2.09 -1.80
CA LEU A 64 -2.18 -1.03 -2.49
C LEU A 64 -1.80 0.34 -1.91
N GLY A 65 -1.27 1.21 -2.75
CA GLY A 65 -0.80 2.54 -2.36
C GLY A 65 -0.75 3.49 -3.55
N ASP A 66 0.06 4.56 -3.43
CA ASP A 66 0.15 5.61 -4.45
C ASP A 66 1.56 6.22 -4.53
N ASP A 67 1.83 6.96 -5.60
CA ASP A 67 3.13 7.59 -5.86
C ASP A 67 3.33 8.99 -5.23
N SER A 68 2.38 9.46 -4.42
CA SER A 68 2.50 10.72 -3.67
C SER A 68 3.47 10.60 -2.49
N GLN A 69 3.72 9.37 -2.03
CA GLN A 69 4.63 9.04 -0.94
C GLN A 69 5.70 8.06 -1.40
N GLN A 70 6.41 7.42 -0.45
CA GLN A 70 7.47 6.45 -0.74
C GLN A 70 6.95 5.01 -0.92
N ASP A 71 5.65 4.84 -1.21
CA ASP A 71 5.04 3.51 -1.34
C ASP A 71 5.71 2.66 -2.43
N PRO A 72 6.03 3.18 -3.62
CA PRO A 72 6.73 2.39 -4.64
C PRO A 72 8.04 1.80 -4.12
N ALA A 73 8.88 2.62 -3.47
CA ALA A 73 10.17 2.17 -2.94
C ALA A 73 9.99 1.16 -1.80
N ILE A 74 9.06 1.41 -0.87
CA ILE A 74 8.78 0.50 0.24
C ILE A 74 8.24 -0.84 -0.26
N TYR A 75 7.32 -0.83 -1.23
CA TYR A 75 6.73 -2.05 -1.77
C TYR A 75 7.74 -2.89 -2.54
N LEU A 76 8.64 -2.26 -3.30
CA LEU A 76 9.77 -2.98 -3.91
C LEU A 76 10.63 -3.66 -2.84
N SER A 77 11.00 -2.94 -1.78
CA SER A 77 11.77 -3.54 -0.68
C SER A 77 11.01 -4.70 -0.03
N VAL A 78 9.70 -4.60 0.19
CA VAL A 78 8.91 -5.72 0.75
C VAL A 78 8.92 -6.92 -0.20
N VAL A 79 8.73 -6.70 -1.51
CA VAL A 79 8.77 -7.79 -2.51
C VAL A 79 10.14 -8.48 -2.53
N GLU A 80 11.24 -7.72 -2.47
CA GLU A 80 12.60 -8.26 -2.46
C GLU A 80 12.92 -9.06 -1.18
N HIS A 81 12.42 -8.62 -0.02
CA HIS A 81 12.69 -9.28 1.27
C HIS A 81 11.76 -10.47 1.57
N PHE A 82 10.57 -10.51 0.97
CA PHE A 82 9.54 -11.54 1.23
C PHE A 82 9.04 -12.20 -0.07
N PRO A 83 9.93 -12.88 -0.81
CA PRO A 83 9.56 -13.52 -2.07
C PRO A 83 8.41 -14.53 -1.85
N GLY A 84 7.43 -14.49 -2.76
CA GLY A 84 6.25 -15.36 -2.70
C GLY A 84 5.17 -14.96 -1.68
N LYS A 85 5.39 -13.93 -0.85
CA LYS A 85 4.36 -13.42 0.08
C LYS A 85 3.43 -12.39 -0.53
N ILE A 86 3.91 -11.66 -1.55
CA ILE A 86 3.15 -10.61 -2.21
C ILE A 86 2.62 -11.14 -3.55
N SER A 87 1.30 -11.21 -3.70
CA SER A 87 0.66 -11.70 -4.93
C SER A 87 0.42 -10.61 -5.97
N CYS A 88 0.34 -9.35 -5.55
CA CYS A 88 0.18 -8.23 -6.47
C CYS A 88 0.53 -6.91 -5.78
N VAL A 89 1.00 -5.95 -6.57
CA VAL A 89 1.18 -4.56 -6.15
C VAL A 89 0.32 -3.63 -7.01
N TYR A 90 -0.39 -2.71 -6.37
CA TYR A 90 -1.17 -1.66 -7.02
C TYR A 90 -0.65 -0.29 -6.54
N LEU A 91 -0.27 0.56 -7.49
CA LEU A 91 0.21 1.91 -7.25
C LEU A 91 -0.65 2.89 -8.03
N ARG A 92 -1.35 3.78 -7.34
CA ARG A 92 -2.07 4.87 -7.99
C ARG A 92 -1.11 6.00 -8.37
N GLN A 93 -1.22 6.48 -9.61
CA GLN A 93 -0.57 7.69 -10.08
C GLN A 93 -1.32 8.92 -9.58
N ALA A 94 -0.84 9.52 -8.49
CA ALA A 94 -1.32 10.79 -7.96
C ALA A 94 -0.61 11.99 -8.60
N TYR A 95 0.68 11.88 -8.94
CA TYR A 95 1.46 12.98 -9.54
C TYR A 95 2.13 12.61 -10.87
N LYS A 96 2.23 13.58 -11.79
CA LYS A 96 2.91 13.37 -13.09
C LYS A 96 4.43 13.28 -12.97
N ASN A 97 5.03 13.99 -12.01
CA ASN A 97 6.48 14.23 -11.98
C ASN A 97 7.31 13.04 -11.49
N ASN A 98 6.69 11.97 -10.97
CA ASN A 98 7.39 10.78 -10.48
C ASN A 98 7.30 9.58 -11.43
N TYR A 99 6.63 9.73 -12.58
CA TYR A 99 6.26 8.62 -13.45
C TYR A 99 7.46 7.76 -13.89
N ALA A 100 8.54 8.37 -14.37
CA ALA A 100 9.70 7.64 -14.88
C ALA A 100 10.39 6.79 -13.80
N ASN A 101 10.53 7.33 -12.60
CA ASN A 101 11.11 6.64 -11.44
C ASN A 101 10.21 5.50 -10.97
N VAL A 102 8.90 5.75 -10.82
CA VAL A 102 7.94 4.72 -10.43
C VAL A 102 7.88 3.59 -11.46
N LYS A 103 7.97 3.92 -12.75
CA LYS A 103 8.00 2.91 -13.82
C LYS A 103 9.20 1.96 -13.70
N GLN A 104 10.40 2.47 -13.38
CA GLN A 104 11.57 1.62 -13.13
C GLN A 104 11.36 0.69 -11.92
N ILE A 105 10.66 1.17 -10.89
CA ILE A 105 10.30 0.37 -9.73
C ILE A 105 9.30 -0.73 -10.10
N VAL A 106 8.26 -0.39 -10.87
CA VAL A 106 7.27 -1.35 -11.38
C VAL A 106 7.96 -2.46 -12.16
N GLU A 107 8.86 -2.12 -13.08
CA GLU A 107 9.64 -3.11 -13.85
C GLU A 107 10.47 -4.04 -12.96
N LYS A 108 11.03 -3.55 -11.84
CA LYS A 108 11.76 -4.39 -10.88
C LYS A 108 10.83 -5.34 -10.13
N ILE A 109 9.66 -4.86 -9.70
CA ILE A 109 8.63 -5.69 -9.05
C ILE A 109 8.15 -6.80 -9.99
N GLU A 110 7.87 -6.46 -11.25
CA GLU A 110 7.45 -7.45 -12.26
C GLU A 110 8.55 -8.46 -12.58
N LYS A 111 9.83 -8.02 -12.65
CA LYS A 111 10.98 -8.93 -12.80
C LYS A 111 11.15 -9.89 -11.63
N ALA A 112 10.70 -9.52 -10.43
CA ALA A 112 10.66 -10.42 -9.27
C ALA A 112 9.47 -11.42 -9.32
N GLY A 113 8.68 -11.41 -10.40
CA GLY A 113 7.55 -12.33 -10.60
C GLY A 113 6.25 -11.88 -9.94
N VAL A 114 6.18 -10.64 -9.44
CA VAL A 114 4.98 -10.10 -8.80
C VAL A 114 4.25 -9.18 -9.79
N PRO A 115 2.99 -9.48 -10.17
CA PRO A 115 2.17 -8.57 -10.97
C PRO A 115 2.08 -7.18 -10.33
N CYS A 116 2.29 -6.14 -11.12
CA CYS A 116 2.27 -4.76 -10.64
C CYS A 116 1.47 -3.86 -11.57
N CYS A 117 0.53 -3.09 -11.04
CA CYS A 117 -0.28 -2.17 -11.81
C CYS A 117 -0.08 -0.74 -11.31
N TYR A 118 0.58 0.08 -12.12
CA TYR A 118 0.69 1.52 -11.90
C TYR A 118 -0.37 2.24 -12.75
N PHE A 119 -1.41 2.77 -12.11
CA PHE A 119 -2.65 3.17 -12.77
C PHE A 119 -3.09 4.58 -12.42
N LYS A 120 -3.80 5.24 -13.33
CA LYS A 120 -4.36 6.58 -13.09
C LYS A 120 -5.84 6.52 -12.70
N HIS A 121 -6.60 5.66 -13.36
CA HIS A 121 -8.04 5.47 -13.16
C HIS A 121 -8.32 4.09 -12.58
N SER A 122 -9.23 4.00 -11.59
CA SER A 122 -9.55 2.73 -10.93
C SER A 122 -10.02 1.64 -11.90
N SER A 123 -10.59 2.01 -13.05
CA SER A 123 -10.95 1.08 -14.12
C SER A 123 -9.76 0.26 -14.63
N GLU A 124 -8.57 0.84 -14.69
CA GLU A 124 -7.35 0.14 -15.12
C GLU A 124 -6.95 -0.93 -14.09
N ALA A 125 -7.03 -0.61 -12.79
CA ALA A 125 -6.76 -1.57 -11.72
C ALA A 125 -7.79 -2.71 -11.70
N VAL A 126 -9.06 -2.42 -11.99
CA VAL A 126 -10.12 -3.44 -12.12
C VAL A 126 -9.88 -4.36 -13.33
N VAL A 127 -9.49 -3.80 -14.48
CA VAL A 127 -9.14 -4.61 -15.66
C VAL A 127 -7.93 -5.48 -15.36
N HIS A 128 -6.91 -4.92 -14.72
CA HIS A 128 -5.72 -5.66 -14.31
C HIS A 128 -6.07 -6.80 -13.34
N SER A 129 -6.86 -6.53 -12.29
CA SER A 129 -7.22 -7.55 -11.29
C SER A 129 -7.97 -8.73 -11.89
N LYS A 130 -8.82 -8.49 -12.88
CA LYS A 130 -9.47 -9.55 -13.67
C LYS A 130 -8.47 -10.32 -14.51
N LYS A 131 -7.58 -9.62 -15.24
CA LYS A 131 -6.55 -10.24 -16.10
C LYS A 131 -5.65 -11.21 -15.32
N ILE A 132 -5.30 -10.87 -14.08
CA ILE A 132 -4.44 -11.70 -13.23
C ILE A 132 -5.21 -12.66 -12.31
N GLY A 133 -6.54 -12.74 -12.45
CA GLY A 133 -7.37 -13.71 -11.73
C GLY A 133 -7.64 -13.39 -10.26
N LEU A 134 -7.42 -12.16 -9.80
CA LEU A 134 -7.75 -11.75 -8.42
C LEU A 134 -9.25 -11.57 -8.20
N VAL A 135 -9.98 -11.19 -9.25
CA VAL A 135 -11.43 -10.98 -9.20
C VAL A 135 -12.06 -11.74 -10.36
N THR A 136 -13.06 -12.57 -10.06
CA THR A 136 -13.83 -13.30 -11.06
C THR A 136 -14.85 -12.37 -11.73
N LEU A 137 -15.15 -12.59 -13.01
CA LEU A 137 -16.26 -11.90 -13.68
C LEU A 137 -17.58 -12.31 -12.98
N GLN A 138 -18.30 -11.34 -12.43
CA GLN A 138 -19.74 -11.46 -12.18
C GLN A 138 -20.49 -11.27 -13.49
#